data_AF-A0A381QKT9-F1
#
_entry.id   AF-A0A381QKT9-F1
#
_cell.length_a   1.000
_cell.length_b   1.000
_cell.length_c   1.000
_cell.angle_alpha   90.00
_cell.angle_beta   90.00
_cell.angle_gamma   90.00
#
_symmetry.space_group_name_H-M   'P 1'
#
loop_
_entity.id
_entity.type
_entity.pdbx_description
1 polymer ?
#
loop_
_entity_poly.entity_id
_entity_poly.type
_entity_poly.pdbx_seq_one_letter_code
_entity_poly.pdbx_strand_id
1 'polypeptide(L)'
;MGLSVSTNCDATELSASLTDGALIEVLELECGEESLQYIEINGLDRTLIDTLVNIKRLDGSIDEILINGNEPRLDLTAATPTVPVYLIIGIEHLLLGFDHILFVIMLLYLVRSSWEIFKVVTSFTIAHSLTLALSAFELVQLSSAPVEAVIAGSIVLLAYENLQKSGSVSKAFPVLVAFGFGLLHGLGFAGAVAEIGLPEESQLIALLLFNIGIELGQLVIIAVVLVLLMVIRLKFIRLLYEAPIYLTGGIASFWFVQRSWQIFAPAIG
;
A
#
# COMPACT_ATOMS: atom_id res chain seq x y z
N MET A 1 -16.44 19.46 -4.65
CA MET A 1 -16.23 19.38 -3.18
C MET A 1 -15.70 20.70 -2.58
N GLY A 2 -15.90 21.87 -3.21
CA GLY A 2 -15.42 23.14 -2.65
C GLY A 2 -13.91 23.27 -2.54
N LEU A 3 -13.15 22.32 -3.12
CA LEU A 3 -11.71 22.39 -3.29
C LEU A 3 -11.42 23.31 -4.48
N SER A 4 -10.37 24.13 -4.38
CA SER A 4 -9.93 24.99 -5.48
C SER A 4 -8.42 25.15 -5.44
N VAL A 5 -7.77 25.07 -6.60
CA VAL A 5 -6.34 25.29 -6.73
C VAL A 5 -6.02 26.79 -6.62
N SER A 6 -5.03 27.13 -5.80
CA SER A 6 -4.46 28.48 -5.67
C SER A 6 -2.96 28.42 -5.93
N THR A 7 -2.46 29.29 -6.80
CA THR A 7 -1.04 29.38 -7.18
C THR A 7 -0.64 30.84 -7.37
N ASN A 8 0.65 31.11 -7.57
CA ASN A 8 1.13 32.44 -7.97
C ASN A 8 0.96 32.75 -9.47
N CYS A 9 0.40 31.81 -10.25
CA CYS A 9 0.23 31.88 -11.69
C CYS A 9 -1.25 31.97 -12.06
N ASP A 10 -1.54 32.49 -13.24
CA ASP A 10 -2.89 32.49 -13.80
C ASP A 10 -3.25 31.07 -14.22
N ALA A 11 -4.28 30.49 -13.61
CA ALA A 11 -4.71 29.12 -13.83
C ALA A 11 -5.95 29.09 -14.74
N THR A 12 -5.84 28.38 -15.86
CA THR A 12 -6.95 28.11 -16.78
C THR A 12 -7.33 26.64 -16.70
N GLU A 13 -8.58 26.35 -16.33
CA GLU A 13 -9.08 24.98 -16.29
C GLU A 13 -9.27 24.45 -17.71
N LEU A 14 -8.59 23.37 -18.06
CA LEU A 14 -8.69 22.71 -19.36
C LEU A 14 -9.74 21.60 -19.34
N SER A 15 -9.74 20.78 -18.28
CA SER A 15 -10.71 19.71 -18.09
C SER A 15 -10.86 19.32 -16.63
N ALA A 16 -12.04 18.80 -16.30
CA ALA A 16 -12.31 18.11 -15.05
C ALA A 16 -13.10 16.83 -15.37
N SER A 17 -12.61 15.69 -14.89
CA SER A 17 -13.27 14.39 -15.04
C SER A 17 -13.40 13.69 -13.70
N LEU A 18 -14.53 13.02 -13.49
CA LEU A 18 -14.79 12.21 -12.32
C LEU A 18 -14.71 10.73 -12.74
N THR A 19 -13.81 9.97 -12.12
CA THR A 19 -13.77 8.51 -12.20
C THR A 19 -14.43 7.91 -10.95
N ASP A 20 -14.62 6.58 -10.92
CA ASP A 20 -15.33 5.88 -9.84
C ASP A 20 -14.73 6.09 -8.43
N GLY A 21 -13.51 6.63 -8.32
CA GLY A 21 -12.89 6.95 -7.03
C GLY A 21 -11.95 8.16 -6.99
N ALA A 22 -11.86 8.96 -8.07
CA ALA A 22 -11.03 10.17 -8.08
C ALA A 22 -11.66 11.30 -8.89
N LEU A 23 -11.33 12.55 -8.52
CA LEU A 23 -11.58 13.74 -9.33
C LEU A 23 -10.25 14.15 -9.94
N ILE A 24 -10.17 14.14 -11.27
CA ILE A 24 -8.98 14.55 -12.02
C ILE A 24 -9.27 15.92 -12.63
N GLU A 25 -8.50 16.93 -12.22
CA GLU A 25 -8.57 18.29 -12.77
C GLU A 25 -7.25 18.61 -13.48
N VAL A 26 -7.34 19.10 -14.72
CA VAL A 26 -6.19 19.51 -15.53
C VAL A 26 -6.26 21.01 -15.74
N LEU A 27 -5.23 21.71 -15.27
CA LEU A 27 -5.11 23.16 -15.39
C LEU A 27 -3.85 23.54 -16.17
N GLU A 28 -3.95 24.57 -16.99
CA GLU A 28 -2.81 25.25 -17.61
C GLU A 28 -2.42 26.45 -16.74
N LEU A 29 -1.14 26.57 -16.40
CA LEU A 29 -0.62 27.64 -15.54
C LEU A 29 0.27 28.59 -16.36
N GLU A 30 -0.10 29.86 -16.43
CA GLU A 30 0.72 30.91 -17.02
C GLU A 30 1.35 31.78 -15.92
N CYS A 31 2.67 31.64 -15.72
CA CYS A 31 3.40 32.30 -14.63
C CYS A 31 4.16 33.58 -15.05
N GLY A 32 4.11 33.96 -16.33
CA GLY A 32 4.81 35.14 -16.85
C GLY A 32 6.35 35.04 -16.72
N GLU A 33 6.97 36.08 -16.14
CA GLU A 33 8.42 36.10 -15.89
C GLU A 33 8.83 35.37 -14.59
N GLU A 34 7.87 35.08 -13.71
CA GLU A 34 8.13 34.34 -12.48
C GLU A 34 7.98 32.83 -12.72
N SER A 35 8.78 32.02 -12.02
CA SER A 35 8.54 30.58 -11.99
C SER A 35 7.36 30.26 -11.08
N LEU A 36 6.74 29.10 -11.25
CA LEU A 36 5.79 28.57 -10.27
C LEU A 36 6.48 28.44 -8.90
N GLN A 37 5.97 29.17 -7.90
CA GLN A 37 6.54 29.25 -6.56
C GLN A 37 5.80 28.36 -5.56
N TYR A 38 4.48 28.25 -5.69
CA TYR A 38 3.68 27.40 -4.82
C TYR A 38 2.42 26.89 -5.49
N ILE A 39 1.91 25.77 -4.99
CA ILE A 39 0.57 25.25 -5.28
C ILE A 39 -0.11 24.97 -3.93
N GLU A 40 -1.34 25.45 -3.77
CA GLU A 40 -2.16 25.25 -2.58
C GLU A 40 -3.55 24.76 -2.98
N ILE A 41 -4.07 23.74 -2.29
CA ILE A 41 -5.42 23.23 -2.51
C ILE A 41 -6.30 23.71 -1.38
N ASN A 42 -7.05 24.78 -1.65
CA ASN A 42 -7.92 25.38 -0.63
C ASN A 42 -9.00 24.39 -0.21
N GLY A 43 -9.18 24.23 1.10
CA GLY A 43 -10.20 23.35 1.68
C GLY A 43 -9.76 21.90 1.85
N LEU A 44 -8.56 21.51 1.40
CA LEU A 44 -8.01 20.18 1.59
C LEU A 44 -7.79 19.86 3.07
N ASP A 45 -7.46 20.88 3.87
CA ASP A 45 -7.31 20.86 5.33
C ASP A 45 -8.54 20.35 6.09
N ARG A 46 -9.70 20.36 5.43
CA ARG A 46 -11.00 19.93 6.01
C ARG A 46 -11.42 18.56 5.53
N THR A 47 -10.55 17.85 4.83
CA THR A 47 -10.82 16.55 4.22
C THR A 47 -9.79 15.52 4.64
N LEU A 48 -10.14 14.24 4.48
CA LEU A 48 -9.21 13.10 4.62
C LEU A 48 -8.71 12.62 3.26
N ILE A 49 -8.77 13.50 2.25
CA ILE A 49 -8.43 13.17 0.88
C ILE A 49 -6.96 13.56 0.66
N ASP A 50 -6.20 12.67 0.03
CA ASP A 50 -4.87 12.99 -0.47
C ASP A 50 -4.98 13.39 -1.94
N THR A 51 -4.24 14.42 -2.35
CA THR A 51 -4.23 14.90 -3.74
C THR A 51 -2.85 14.74 -4.35
N LEU A 52 -2.78 13.99 -5.45
CA LEU A 52 -1.58 13.87 -6.26
C LEU A 52 -1.53 15.03 -7.28
N VAL A 53 -0.51 15.86 -7.19
CA VAL A 53 -0.26 16.97 -8.11
C VAL A 53 0.85 16.57 -9.07
N ASN A 54 0.54 16.58 -10.37
CA ASN A 54 1.50 16.36 -11.44
C ASN A 54 1.78 17.69 -12.17
N ILE A 55 3.02 18.17 -12.12
CA ILE A 55 3.45 19.41 -12.75
C ILE A 55 4.33 19.05 -13.94
N LYS A 56 3.78 19.17 -15.15
CA LYS A 56 4.54 19.07 -16.40
C LYS A 56 5.10 20.43 -16.78
N ARG A 57 6.41 20.61 -16.67
CA ARG A 57 7.10 21.87 -17.02
C ARG A 57 7.37 21.94 -18.53
N LEU A 58 7.65 23.16 -19.02
CA LEU A 58 7.98 23.42 -20.43
C LEU A 58 9.26 22.72 -20.90
N ASP A 59 10.18 22.40 -19.99
CA ASP A 59 11.40 21.63 -20.28
C ASP A 59 11.14 20.10 -20.40
N GLY A 60 9.89 19.67 -20.22
CA GLY A 60 9.48 18.27 -20.24
C GLY A 60 9.71 17.52 -18.94
N SER A 61 10.26 18.16 -17.91
CA SER A 61 10.33 17.57 -16.57
C SER A 61 8.94 17.47 -15.96
N ILE A 62 8.71 16.38 -15.22
CA ILE A 62 7.46 16.09 -14.55
C ILE A 62 7.78 15.97 -13.06
N ASP A 63 7.20 16.88 -12.27
CA ASP A 63 7.26 16.80 -10.81
C ASP A 63 5.95 16.18 -10.30
N GLU A 64 6.04 15.08 -9.56
CA GLU A 64 4.90 14.39 -8.97
C GLU A 64 4.96 14.51 -7.45
N ILE A 65 3.95 15.16 -6.88
CA ILE A 65 3.98 15.64 -5.50
C ILE A 65 2.65 15.33 -4.82
N LEU A 66 2.69 14.73 -3.62
CA LEU A 66 1.50 14.46 -2.82
C LEU A 66 1.25 15.64 -1.88
N ILE A 67 0.02 16.16 -1.90
CA ILE A 67 -0.46 17.18 -0.98
C ILE A 67 -1.60 16.55 -0.17
N ASN A 68 -1.58 16.72 1.15
CA ASN A 68 -2.61 16.18 2.05
C ASN A 68 -3.20 17.30 2.92
N GLY A 69 -4.25 16.99 3.69
CA GLY A 69 -4.91 17.98 4.54
C GLY A 69 -4.01 18.57 5.64
N ASN A 70 -2.91 17.93 6.02
CA ASN A 70 -1.99 18.47 7.04
C ASN A 70 -1.02 19.50 6.44
N GLU A 71 -0.61 19.31 5.19
CA GLU A 71 0.25 20.23 4.43
C GLU A 71 -0.44 20.57 3.09
N PRO A 72 -1.48 21.43 3.08
CA PRO A 72 -2.28 21.73 1.89
C PRO A 72 -1.58 22.65 0.88
N ARG A 73 -0.42 23.18 1.26
CA ARG A 73 0.40 24.11 0.47
C ARG A 73 1.79 23.52 0.26
N LEU A 74 2.21 23.52 -1.00
CA LEU A 74 3.52 23.14 -1.44
C LEU A 74 4.29 24.37 -1.92
N ASP A 75 5.45 24.65 -1.30
CA ASP A 75 6.39 25.67 -1.78
C ASP A 75 7.47 25.01 -2.66
N LEU A 76 7.45 25.33 -3.96
CA LEU A 76 8.34 24.81 -5.01
C LEU A 76 9.69 25.55 -5.08
N THR A 77 9.87 26.61 -4.31
CA THR A 77 11.13 27.37 -4.20
C THR A 77 12.15 26.69 -3.28
N ALA A 78 11.71 25.78 -2.42
CA ALA A 78 12.60 24.97 -1.60
C ALA A 78 12.99 23.71 -2.38
N ALA A 79 14.29 23.38 -2.41
CA ALA A 79 14.76 22.09 -2.89
C ALA A 79 14.33 21.00 -1.89
N THR A 80 13.06 20.60 -1.93
CA THR A 80 12.60 19.41 -1.24
C THR A 80 13.31 18.22 -1.88
N PRO A 81 13.99 17.36 -1.10
CA PRO A 81 14.43 16.09 -1.64
C PRO A 81 13.16 15.33 -2.05
N THR A 82 12.94 15.21 -3.35
CA THR A 82 11.90 14.36 -3.92
C THR A 82 12.32 12.92 -3.66
N VAL A 83 12.14 12.46 -2.41
CA VAL A 83 11.86 11.05 -2.19
C VAL A 83 10.66 10.78 -3.09
N PRO A 84 10.74 9.87 -4.07
CA PRO A 84 9.64 9.64 -4.97
C PRO A 84 8.39 9.35 -4.16
N VAL A 85 7.36 10.18 -4.33
CA VAL A 85 6.11 10.15 -3.56
C VAL A 85 5.57 8.73 -3.41
N TYR A 86 5.62 7.92 -4.46
CA TYR A 86 5.16 6.53 -4.44
C TYR A 86 5.91 5.62 -3.47
N LEU A 87 7.18 5.90 -3.19
CA LEU A 87 7.93 5.17 -2.16
C LEU A 87 7.29 5.39 -0.78
N ILE A 88 6.93 6.63 -0.46
CA ILE A 88 6.27 6.97 0.80
C ILE A 88 4.87 6.34 0.83
N ILE A 89 4.09 6.47 -0.25
CA ILE A 89 2.78 5.84 -0.38
C ILE A 89 2.88 4.32 -0.17
N GLY A 90 3.93 3.67 -0.71
CA GLY A 90 4.18 2.25 -0.49
C GLY A 90 4.43 1.87 0.96
N ILE A 91 5.20 2.69 1.69
CA ILE A 91 5.43 2.51 3.13
C ILE A 91 4.13 2.70 3.91
N GLU A 92 3.41 3.79 3.66
CA GLU A 92 2.17 4.13 4.35
C GLU A 92 1.08 3.10 4.09
N HIS A 93 0.93 2.65 2.84
CA HIS A 93 -0.02 1.59 2.49
C HIS A 93 0.20 0.33 3.34
N LEU A 94 1.45 -0.11 3.49
CA LEU A 94 1.77 -1.26 4.33
C LEU A 94 1.46 -1.00 5.81
N LEU A 95 1.77 0.19 6.32
CA LEU A 95 1.59 0.53 7.74
C LEU A 95 0.13 0.78 8.12
N LEU A 96 -0.69 1.27 7.20
CA LEU A 96 -2.13 1.49 7.38
C LEU A 96 -2.94 0.21 7.12
N GLY A 97 -2.41 -0.70 6.29
CA GLY A 97 -2.96 -2.03 6.04
C GLY A 97 -2.72 -2.98 7.20
N PHE A 98 -3.61 -3.01 8.20
CA PHE A 98 -3.47 -3.90 9.36
C PHE A 98 -3.36 -5.39 8.99
N ASP A 99 -4.03 -5.82 7.93
CA ASP A 99 -3.91 -7.17 7.38
C ASP A 99 -2.48 -7.49 6.91
N HIS A 100 -1.81 -6.54 6.27
CA HIS A 100 -0.42 -6.69 5.83
C HIS A 100 0.54 -6.82 7.02
N ILE A 101 0.37 -6.00 8.06
CA ILE A 101 1.17 -6.10 9.28
C ILE A 101 1.00 -7.49 9.93
N LEU A 102 -0.26 -7.92 10.12
CA LEU A 102 -0.57 -9.22 10.70
C LEU A 102 -0.01 -10.37 9.87
N PHE A 103 -0.08 -10.26 8.54
CA PHE A 103 0.47 -11.24 7.61
C PHE A 103 2.00 -11.34 7.74
N VAL A 104 2.72 -10.22 7.75
CA VAL A 104 4.19 -10.17 7.92
C VAL A 104 4.60 -10.78 9.25
N ILE A 105 3.87 -10.49 10.33
CA ILE A 105 4.12 -11.11 11.64
C ILE A 105 3.95 -12.63 11.56
N MET A 106 2.89 -13.13 10.92
CA MET A 106 2.68 -14.58 10.78
C MET A 106 3.74 -15.25 9.89
N LEU A 107 4.23 -14.58 8.85
CA LEU A 107 5.36 -15.08 8.06
C LEU A 107 6.65 -15.15 8.89
N LEU A 108 6.91 -14.14 9.73
CA LEU A 108 8.09 -14.12 10.61
C LEU A 108 8.08 -15.31 11.58
N TYR A 109 6.91 -15.71 12.07
CA TYR A 109 6.76 -16.89 12.93
C TYR A 109 7.00 -18.21 12.19
N LEU A 110 6.76 -18.24 10.88
CA LEU A 110 6.86 -19.44 10.05
C LEU A 110 8.32 -19.85 9.79
N VAL A 111 9.21 -18.86 9.65
CA VAL A 111 10.63 -19.04 9.29
C VAL A 111 11.56 -18.87 10.49
N ARG A 112 12.74 -19.50 10.44
CA ARG A 112 13.67 -19.51 11.59
C ARG A 112 14.98 -18.77 11.38
N SER A 113 15.35 -18.50 10.13
CA SER A 113 16.62 -17.87 9.79
C SER A 113 16.40 -16.49 9.19
N SER A 114 17.24 -15.51 9.57
CA SER A 114 17.18 -14.15 9.00
C SER A 114 17.36 -14.14 7.48
N TRP A 115 18.16 -15.04 6.94
CA TRP A 115 18.31 -15.18 5.48
C TRP A 115 17.06 -15.74 4.80
N GLU A 116 16.31 -16.59 5.51
CA GLU A 116 15.06 -17.13 5.03
C GLU A 116 13.95 -16.07 5.05
N ILE A 117 13.91 -15.23 6.09
CA ILE A 117 13.03 -14.06 6.17
C ILE A 117 13.23 -13.17 4.94
N PHE A 118 14.48 -12.81 4.63
CA PHE A 118 14.78 -11.97 3.47
C PHE A 118 14.24 -12.58 2.18
N LYS A 119 14.52 -13.86 1.91
CA LYS A 119 13.99 -14.56 0.72
C LYS A 119 12.46 -14.58 0.65
N VAL A 120 11.80 -14.79 1.79
CA VAL A 120 10.33 -14.83 1.89
C VAL A 120 9.73 -13.46 1.58
N VAL A 121 10.27 -12.40 2.19
CA VAL A 121 9.81 -11.01 1.98
C VAL A 121 9.99 -10.62 0.52
N THR A 122 11.21 -10.74 -0.01
CA THR A 122 11.48 -10.38 -1.41
C THR A 122 10.64 -11.22 -2.38
N SER A 123 10.44 -12.52 -2.11
CA SER A 123 9.58 -13.36 -2.95
C SER A 123 8.11 -12.94 -2.92
N PHE A 124 7.60 -12.49 -1.76
CA PHE A 124 6.27 -11.91 -1.65
C PHE A 124 6.17 -10.61 -2.45
N THR A 125 7.13 -9.69 -2.28
CA THR A 125 7.15 -8.39 -2.98
C THR A 125 7.23 -8.57 -4.50
N ILE A 126 8.01 -9.52 -5.00
CA ILE A 126 8.08 -9.82 -6.44
C ILE A 126 6.73 -10.29 -6.97
N ALA A 127 6.07 -11.24 -6.29
CA ALA A 127 4.77 -11.75 -6.69
C ALA A 127 3.66 -10.68 -6.62
N HIS A 128 3.71 -9.87 -5.56
CA HIS A 128 2.84 -8.73 -5.37
C HIS A 128 3.00 -7.71 -6.50
N SER A 129 4.25 -7.33 -6.81
CA SER A 129 4.58 -6.41 -7.91
C SER A 129 4.05 -6.91 -9.25
N LEU A 130 4.15 -8.22 -9.50
CA LEU A 130 3.69 -8.83 -10.75
C LEU A 130 2.17 -8.69 -10.90
N THR A 131 1.41 -9.07 -9.87
CA THR A 131 -0.06 -9.02 -9.94
C THR A 131 -0.61 -7.61 -9.88
N LEU A 132 0.06 -6.72 -9.17
CA LEU A 132 -0.25 -5.30 -9.19
C LEU A 132 -0.04 -4.71 -10.57
N ALA A 133 1.10 -4.99 -11.22
CA ALA A 133 1.36 -4.54 -12.59
C ALA A 133 0.32 -5.09 -13.57
N LEU A 134 -0.02 -6.39 -13.48
CA LEU A 134 -1.07 -6.97 -14.32
C LEU A 134 -2.41 -6.26 -14.15
N SER A 135 -2.74 -5.83 -12.94
CA SER A 135 -4.00 -5.12 -12.70
C SER A 135 -3.95 -3.66 -13.11
N ALA A 136 -2.80 -2.99 -12.90
CA ALA A 136 -2.57 -1.62 -13.34
C ALA A 136 -2.59 -1.45 -14.87
N PHE A 137 -2.19 -2.50 -15.62
CA PHE A 137 -2.35 -2.57 -17.08
C PHE A 137 -3.71 -3.13 -17.52
N GLU A 138 -4.68 -3.25 -16.60
CA GLU A 138 -6.03 -3.75 -16.84
C GLU A 138 -6.10 -5.17 -17.43
N LEU A 139 -5.02 -5.95 -17.36
CA LEU A 139 -4.96 -7.32 -17.87
C LEU A 139 -5.73 -8.30 -16.97
N VAL A 140 -5.85 -7.97 -15.68
CA VAL A 140 -6.62 -8.74 -14.69
C VAL A 140 -7.42 -7.78 -13.83
N GLN A 141 -8.75 -7.97 -13.83
CA GLN A 141 -9.67 -7.22 -12.98
C GLN A 141 -10.50 -8.22 -12.17
N LEU A 142 -10.45 -8.07 -10.85
CA LEU A 142 -11.26 -8.85 -9.91
C LEU A 142 -11.94 -7.87 -8.96
N SER A 143 -13.17 -8.20 -8.55
CA SER A 143 -13.83 -7.49 -7.47
C SER A 143 -13.01 -7.58 -6.18
N SER A 144 -12.91 -6.48 -5.43
CA SER A 144 -12.13 -6.42 -4.19
C SER A 144 -12.61 -7.40 -3.12
N ALA A 145 -13.92 -7.57 -2.94
CA ALA A 145 -14.48 -8.36 -1.84
C ALA A 145 -13.98 -9.83 -1.76
N PRO A 146 -14.01 -10.64 -2.85
CA PRO A 146 -13.38 -11.96 -2.86
C PRO A 146 -11.87 -11.94 -2.56
N VAL A 147 -11.15 -10.95 -3.07
CA VAL A 147 -9.70 -10.85 -2.87
C VAL A 147 -9.39 -10.55 -1.40
N GLU A 148 -10.06 -9.57 -0.80
CA GLU A 148 -9.91 -9.23 0.61
C GLU A 148 -10.28 -10.38 1.55
N ALA A 149 -11.30 -11.17 1.19
CA ALA A 149 -11.66 -12.38 1.93
C ALA A 149 -10.53 -13.41 1.85
N VAL A 150 -9.97 -13.66 0.66
CA VAL A 150 -8.84 -14.59 0.51
C VAL A 150 -7.59 -14.10 1.27
N ILE A 151 -7.31 -12.78 1.27
CA ILE A 151 -6.25 -12.17 2.07
C ILE A 151 -6.45 -12.47 3.56
N ALA A 152 -7.65 -12.24 4.11
CA ALA A 152 -7.95 -12.58 5.50
C ALA A 152 -7.78 -14.09 5.77
N GLY A 153 -8.25 -14.94 4.85
CA GLY A 153 -8.10 -16.39 4.91
C GLY A 153 -6.63 -16.84 4.91
N SER A 154 -5.75 -16.15 4.18
CA SER A 154 -4.31 -16.43 4.17
C SER A 154 -3.67 -16.24 5.55
N ILE A 155 -4.10 -15.21 6.30
CA ILE A 155 -3.63 -14.94 7.66
C ILE A 155 -4.12 -16.02 8.63
N VAL A 156 -5.39 -16.45 8.50
CA VAL A 156 -5.94 -17.57 9.29
C VAL A 156 -5.14 -18.84 9.04
N LEU A 157 -4.85 -19.14 7.78
CA LEU A 157 -4.04 -20.31 7.40
C LEU A 157 -2.65 -20.23 8.03
N LEU A 158 -1.95 -19.10 7.93
CA LEU A 158 -0.63 -18.94 8.53
C LEU A 158 -0.68 -19.04 10.07
N ALA A 159 -1.71 -18.49 10.71
CA ALA A 159 -1.88 -18.62 12.16
C ALA A 159 -2.04 -20.10 12.57
N TYR A 160 -2.88 -20.84 11.85
CA TYR A 160 -3.04 -22.29 12.06
C TYR A 160 -1.73 -23.05 11.84
N GLU A 161 -1.03 -22.79 10.73
CA GLU A 161 0.25 -23.41 10.39
C GLU A 161 1.30 -23.16 11.48
N ASN A 162 1.34 -21.96 12.05
CA ASN A 162 2.28 -21.61 13.13
C ASN A 162 2.01 -22.35 14.45
N LEU A 163 0.77 -22.75 14.72
CA LEU A 163 0.43 -23.57 15.90
C LEU A 163 0.77 -25.05 15.73
N GLN A 164 0.88 -25.53 14.50
CA GLN A 164 1.14 -26.96 14.23
C GLN A 164 2.57 -27.36 14.61
N LYS A 165 2.69 -28.46 15.38
CA LYS A 165 4.01 -28.96 15.83
C LYS A 165 4.69 -29.86 14.80
N SER A 166 3.92 -30.49 13.92
CA SER A 166 4.41 -31.31 12.82
C SER A 166 4.91 -30.45 11.65
N GLY A 167 5.78 -31.00 10.81
CA GLY A 167 6.16 -30.38 9.55
C GLY A 167 4.92 -30.20 8.66
N SER A 168 4.86 -29.09 7.94
CA SER A 168 3.80 -28.76 7.00
C SER A 168 4.39 -28.24 5.70
N VAL A 169 3.59 -28.21 4.63
CA VAL A 169 4.03 -27.68 3.33
C VAL A 169 4.47 -26.22 3.47
N SER A 170 3.74 -25.41 4.23
CA SER A 170 4.07 -24.00 4.47
C SER A 170 5.42 -23.83 5.16
N LYS A 171 5.76 -24.70 6.12
CA LYS A 171 7.07 -24.70 6.78
C LYS A 171 8.19 -25.28 5.93
N ALA A 172 7.86 -26.21 5.03
CA ALA A 172 8.84 -26.83 4.13
C ALA A 172 9.20 -25.91 2.95
N PHE A 173 8.23 -25.12 2.46
CA PHE A 173 8.38 -24.25 1.30
C PHE A 173 7.88 -22.82 1.56
N PRO A 174 8.41 -22.13 2.59
CA PRO A 174 7.89 -20.82 3.00
C PRO A 174 8.02 -19.76 1.89
N VAL A 175 9.07 -19.84 1.06
CA VAL A 175 9.27 -18.92 -0.08
C VAL A 175 8.17 -19.10 -1.13
N LEU A 176 7.81 -20.34 -1.47
CA LEU A 176 6.76 -20.61 -2.46
C LEU A 176 5.38 -20.20 -1.93
N VAL A 177 5.11 -20.42 -0.65
CA VAL A 177 3.88 -19.98 0.00
C VAL A 177 3.79 -18.46 0.02
N ALA A 178 4.87 -17.76 0.37
CA ALA A 178 4.94 -16.31 0.34
C ALA A 178 4.75 -15.75 -1.07
N PHE A 179 5.35 -16.38 -2.09
CA PHE A 179 5.10 -16.05 -3.49
C PHE A 179 3.61 -16.18 -3.84
N GLY A 180 2.98 -17.31 -3.50
CA GLY A 180 1.56 -17.54 -3.77
C GLY A 180 0.64 -16.52 -3.10
N PHE A 181 0.91 -16.17 -1.84
CA PHE A 181 0.16 -15.12 -1.16
C PHE A 181 0.45 -13.74 -1.74
N GLY A 182 1.68 -13.43 -2.13
CA GLY A 182 2.03 -12.18 -2.81
C GLY A 182 1.21 -11.96 -4.07
N LEU A 183 1.00 -13.00 -4.88
CA LEU A 183 0.12 -12.94 -6.05
C LEU A 183 -1.32 -12.55 -5.67
N LEU A 184 -1.86 -13.12 -4.59
CA LEU A 184 -3.24 -12.85 -4.16
C LEU A 184 -3.37 -11.44 -3.57
N HIS A 185 -2.37 -11.01 -2.80
CA HIS A 185 -2.36 -9.70 -2.14
C HIS A 185 -2.26 -8.57 -3.16
N GLY A 186 -1.43 -8.70 -4.21
CA GLY A 186 -1.28 -7.66 -5.23
C GLY A 186 -2.56 -7.37 -6.03
N LEU A 187 -3.47 -8.35 -6.11
CA LEU A 187 -4.80 -8.15 -6.71
C LEU A 187 -5.74 -7.33 -5.81
N GLY A 188 -5.52 -7.33 -4.49
CA GLY A 188 -6.35 -6.60 -3.53
C GLY A 188 -6.12 -5.09 -3.59
N PHE A 189 -4.95 -4.69 -4.09
CA PHE A 189 -4.54 -3.29 -4.20
C PHE A 189 -4.84 -2.66 -5.57
N ALA A 190 -5.32 -3.45 -6.52
CA ALA A 190 -5.71 -3.02 -7.87
C ALA A 190 -6.66 -1.81 -7.89
N GLY A 191 -7.71 -1.86 -7.06
CA GLY A 191 -8.69 -0.77 -6.97
C GLY A 191 -8.07 0.52 -6.44
N ALA A 192 -7.23 0.43 -5.41
CA ALA A 192 -6.59 1.60 -4.81
C ALA A 192 -5.58 2.28 -5.76
N VAL A 193 -4.88 1.53 -6.62
CA VAL A 193 -4.02 2.15 -7.65
C VAL A 193 -4.80 2.89 -8.72
N ALA A 194 -5.98 2.37 -9.10
CA ALA A 194 -6.88 3.07 -10.02
C ALA A 194 -7.39 4.39 -9.41
N GLU A 195 -7.58 4.45 -8.08
CA GLU A 195 -7.97 5.64 -7.33
C GLU A 195 -6.83 6.67 -7.21
N ILE A 196 -5.58 6.23 -7.10
CA ILE A 196 -4.40 7.12 -6.98
C ILE A 196 -4.11 7.88 -8.30
N GLY A 197 -4.54 7.37 -9.46
CA GLY A 197 -4.42 8.06 -10.74
C GLY A 197 -2.98 8.21 -11.24
N LEU A 198 -2.26 7.08 -11.39
CA LEU A 198 -0.88 7.08 -11.87
C LEU A 198 -0.77 7.68 -13.29
N PRO A 199 0.18 8.60 -13.56
CA PRO A 199 0.41 9.12 -14.91
C PRO A 199 0.87 8.02 -15.86
N GLU A 200 0.23 7.91 -17.03
CA GLU A 200 0.50 6.82 -18.00
C GLU A 200 1.97 6.74 -18.42
N GLU A 201 2.68 7.88 -18.50
CA GLU A 201 4.09 7.93 -18.90
C GLU A 201 5.07 7.45 -17.80
N SER A 202 4.68 7.52 -16.51
CA SER A 202 5.55 7.18 -15.36
C SER A 202 5.06 5.97 -14.55
N GLN A 203 3.96 5.33 -14.97
CA GLN A 203 3.28 4.24 -14.25
C GLN A 203 4.22 3.10 -13.81
N LEU A 204 5.14 2.65 -14.67
CA LEU A 204 6.10 1.59 -14.32
C LEU A 204 7.07 1.99 -13.21
N ILE A 205 7.54 3.24 -13.25
CA ILE A 205 8.47 3.78 -12.26
C ILE A 205 7.73 3.98 -10.93
N ALA A 206 6.49 4.49 -10.98
CA ALA A 206 5.63 4.63 -9.82
C ALA A 206 5.36 3.28 -9.13
N LEU A 207 4.98 2.26 -9.90
CA LEU A 207 4.77 0.89 -9.39
C LEU A 207 6.04 0.30 -8.78
N LEU A 208 7.20 0.52 -9.40
CA LEU A 208 8.48 0.06 -8.87
C LEU A 208 8.79 0.70 -7.53
N LEU A 209 8.68 2.03 -7.44
CA LEU A 209 8.94 2.80 -6.22
C LEU A 209 7.96 2.46 -5.10
N PHE A 210 6.69 2.28 -5.44
CA PHE A 210 5.67 1.80 -4.52
C PHE A 210 6.03 0.44 -3.91
N ASN A 211 6.42 -0.54 -4.71
CA ASN A 211 6.81 -1.86 -4.20
C ASN A 211 8.13 -1.84 -3.42
N ILE A 212 9.07 -0.96 -3.77
CA ILE A 212 10.27 -0.69 -2.96
C ILE A 212 9.87 -0.12 -1.59
N GLY A 213 8.90 0.80 -1.55
CA GLY A 213 8.31 1.33 -0.32
C GLY A 213 7.71 0.22 0.55
N ILE A 214 6.95 -0.70 -0.04
CA ILE A 214 6.40 -1.88 0.65
C ILE A 214 7.53 -2.73 1.24
N GLU A 215 8.54 -3.09 0.45
CA GLU A 215 9.64 -3.96 0.92
C GLU A 215 10.40 -3.30 2.08
N LEU A 216 10.67 -1.98 1.99
CA LEU A 216 11.29 -1.21 3.07
C LEU A 216 10.41 -1.21 4.33
N GLY A 217 9.11 -0.96 4.19
CA GLY A 217 8.17 -1.02 5.30
C GLY A 217 8.14 -2.40 5.97
N GLN A 218 8.18 -3.48 5.18
CA GLN A 218 8.18 -4.85 5.70
C GLN A 218 9.45 -5.12 6.50
N LEU A 219 10.62 -4.71 5.98
CA LEU A 219 11.89 -4.84 6.69
C LEU A 219 11.91 -4.05 8.00
N VAL A 220 11.32 -2.85 8.04
CA VAL A 220 11.17 -2.06 9.27
C VAL A 220 10.29 -2.78 10.29
N ILE A 221 9.11 -3.27 9.90
CA ILE A 221 8.22 -4.04 10.79
C ILE A 221 8.95 -5.26 11.36
N ILE A 222 9.63 -6.02 10.49
CA ILE A 222 10.40 -7.20 10.88
C ILE A 222 11.48 -6.82 11.90
N ALA A 223 12.25 -5.76 11.64
CA ALA A 223 13.29 -5.30 12.55
C ALA A 223 12.71 -4.93 13.93
N VAL A 224 11.61 -4.19 13.97
CA VAL A 224 10.91 -3.81 15.21
C VAL A 224 10.45 -5.05 15.97
N VAL A 225 9.80 -6.00 15.31
CA VAL A 225 9.31 -7.25 15.93
C VAL A 225 10.48 -8.07 16.50
N LEU A 226 11.58 -8.21 15.76
CA LEU A 226 12.76 -8.94 16.23
C LEU A 226 13.41 -8.28 17.46
N VAL A 227 13.48 -6.94 17.49
CA VAL A 227 13.98 -6.19 18.65
C VAL A 227 13.07 -6.40 19.87
N LEU A 228 11.75 -6.32 19.70
CA LEU A 228 10.79 -6.57 20.78
C LEU A 228 10.94 -7.99 21.33
N LEU A 229 11.04 -9.00 20.46
CA LEU A 229 11.26 -10.39 20.88
C LEU A 229 12.59 -10.57 21.63
N MET A 230 13.64 -9.85 21.24
CA MET A 230 14.94 -9.87 21.92
C MET A 230 14.87 -9.23 23.32
N VAL A 231 14.28 -8.04 23.44
CA VAL A 231 14.18 -7.27 24.69
C VAL A 231 13.32 -8.00 25.73
N ILE A 232 12.18 -8.53 25.31
CA ILE A 232 11.18 -9.10 26.24
C ILE A 232 11.58 -10.53 26.70
N ARG A 233 12.67 -11.11 26.16
CA ARG A 233 13.15 -12.49 26.47
C ARG A 233 12.01 -13.52 26.47
N LEU A 234 11.06 -13.37 25.54
CA LEU A 234 9.79 -14.11 25.47
C LEU A 234 9.94 -15.62 25.28
N LYS A 235 11.14 -16.11 24.98
CA LYS A 235 11.45 -17.54 24.87
C LYS A 235 11.07 -18.36 26.11
N PHE A 236 11.00 -17.74 27.30
CA PHE A 236 10.72 -18.46 28.54
C PHE A 236 9.24 -18.59 28.89
N ILE A 237 8.35 -17.78 28.31
CA ILE A 237 6.90 -17.84 28.58
C ILE A 237 6.19 -18.21 27.28
N ARG A 238 6.01 -19.52 27.08
CA ARG A 238 5.34 -20.09 25.90
C ARG A 238 4.01 -19.43 25.58
N LEU A 239 3.24 -19.06 26.60
CA LEU A 239 1.95 -18.36 26.46
C LEU A 239 2.09 -16.99 25.78
N LEU A 240 3.12 -16.21 26.12
CA LEU A 240 3.33 -14.89 25.51
C LEU A 240 3.84 -15.00 24.08
N TYR A 241 4.54 -16.09 23.73
CA TYR A 241 4.95 -16.35 22.35
C TYR A 241 3.79 -16.81 21.47
N GLU A 242 2.88 -17.65 21.99
CA GLU A 242 1.71 -18.16 21.26
C GLU A 242 0.55 -17.14 21.20
N ALA A 243 0.47 -16.20 22.15
CA ALA A 243 -0.61 -15.21 22.22
C ALA A 243 -0.78 -14.36 20.94
N PRO A 244 0.29 -13.82 20.29
CA PRO A 244 0.16 -13.12 19.02
C PRO A 244 -0.45 -13.99 17.91
N ILE A 245 -0.13 -15.29 17.86
CA ILE A 245 -0.69 -16.20 16.86
C ILE A 245 -2.20 -16.35 17.05
N TYR A 246 -2.66 -16.54 18.29
CA TYR A 246 -4.09 -16.65 18.60
C TYR A 246 -4.85 -15.35 18.35
N LEU A 247 -4.28 -14.21 18.74
CA LEU A 247 -4.90 -12.89 18.52
C LEU A 247 -5.04 -12.60 17.03
N THR A 248 -3.94 -12.75 16.28
CA THR A 248 -3.94 -12.55 14.82
C THR A 248 -4.91 -13.49 14.13
N GLY A 249 -4.90 -14.78 14.48
CA GLY A 249 -5.83 -15.76 13.92
C GLY A 249 -7.30 -15.44 14.24
N GLY A 250 -7.60 -14.96 15.45
CA GLY A 250 -8.95 -14.54 15.84
C GLY A 250 -9.45 -13.32 15.06
N ILE A 251 -8.63 -12.26 14.99
CA ILE A 251 -8.93 -11.05 14.21
C ILE A 251 -9.13 -11.39 12.73
N ALA A 252 -8.20 -12.17 12.16
CA ALA A 252 -8.28 -12.58 10.76
C ALA A 252 -9.51 -13.46 10.47
N SER A 253 -9.90 -14.34 11.40
CA SER A 253 -11.12 -15.15 11.26
C SER A 253 -12.38 -14.30 11.24
N PHE A 254 -12.44 -13.28 12.11
CA PHE A 254 -13.54 -12.31 12.10
C PHE A 254 -13.60 -11.56 10.76
N TRP A 255 -12.47 -11.02 10.28
CA TRP A 255 -12.42 -10.34 8.99
C TRP A 255 -12.75 -11.26 7.81
N PHE A 256 -12.32 -12.52 7.86
CA PHE A 256 -12.66 -13.50 6.82
C PHE A 256 -14.16 -13.70 6.71
N VAL A 257 -14.86 -13.87 7.83
CA VAL A 257 -16.32 -14.01 7.86
C VAL A 257 -17.00 -12.72 7.40
N GLN A 258 -16.55 -11.57 7.90
CA GLN A 258 -17.09 -10.26 7.55
C GLN A 258 -16.99 -9.98 6.04
N ARG A 259 -15.82 -10.20 5.45
CA ARG A 259 -15.55 -9.96 4.02
C ARG A 259 -16.23 -10.99 3.13
N SER A 260 -16.30 -12.25 3.58
CA SER A 260 -17.09 -13.28 2.89
C SER A 260 -18.57 -12.90 2.86
N TRP A 261 -19.11 -12.34 3.94
CA TRP A 261 -20.49 -11.88 3.99
C TRP A 261 -20.79 -10.78 2.95
N GLN A 262 -19.85 -9.86 2.71
CA GLN A 262 -20.00 -8.81 1.70
C GLN A 262 -20.15 -9.36 0.27
N ILE A 263 -19.65 -10.56 0.00
CA ILE A 263 -19.82 -11.24 -1.30
C ILE A 263 -21.26 -11.73 -1.46
N PHE A 264 -21.89 -12.22 -0.39
CA PHE A 264 -23.23 -12.80 -0.43
C PHE A 264 -24.35 -11.79 -0.16
N ALA A 265 -24.08 -10.71 0.57
CA ALA A 265 -25.08 -9.70 0.92
C ALA A 265 -25.83 -9.11 -0.29
N PRO A 266 -25.19 -8.81 -1.44
CA PRO A 266 -25.88 -8.32 -2.64
C PRO A 266 -26.78 -9.37 -3.32
N ALA A 267 -26.61 -10.66 -3.01
CA ALA A 267 -27.40 -11.74 -3.60
C ALA A 267 -28.65 -12.08 -2.76
N ILE A 268 -28.77 -11.53 -1.56
CA ILE A 268 -29.83 -11.84 -0.58
C ILE A 268 -30.79 -10.63 -0.41
N GLY A 269 -30.50 -9.49 -1.04
CA GLY A 269 -31.28 -8.25 -0.98
C GLY A 269 -31.81 -7.81 -2.34
#